data_AF-A0A956E8Y0-F1
#
_entry.id   AF-A0A956E8Y0-F1
#
_cell.length_a   1.000
_cell.length_b   1.000
_cell.length_c   1.000
_cell.angle_alpha   90.00
_cell.angle_beta   90.00
_cell.angle_gamma   90.00
#
_symmetry.space_group_name_H-M   'P 1'
#
loop_
_entity.id
_entity.type
_entity.pdbx_description
1 polymer ?
#
loop_
_entity_poly.entity_id
_entity_poly.type
_entity_poly.pdbx_seq_one_letter_code
_entity_poly.pdbx_strand_id
1 'polypeptide(L)'
;MTGLPSLLISAHVIGDLLWIGSICATALILGDADSDPKERGRIAYRVYQRLANPGFVLAFVAGLTQLVMKTEYYFVTTKFMHAKLLFALIVIGLHHVIGARAKKMAQGKVSEPGPAPAMGWGVLVLAAVTAVVAVLKPF
;
A
#
# COMPACT_ATOMS: atom_id res chain seq x y z
N MET A 1 -22.75 6.07 -17.49
CA MET A 1 -22.19 6.52 -16.18
C MET A 1 -20.71 6.89 -16.33
N THR A 2 -20.37 7.85 -17.19
CA THR A 2 -18.97 8.26 -17.46
C THR A 2 -18.76 9.67 -16.91
N GLY A 3 -18.29 9.77 -15.66
CA GLY A 3 -17.98 11.05 -15.02
C GLY A 3 -16.70 10.95 -14.19
N LEU A 4 -16.11 12.10 -13.88
CA LEU A 4 -14.89 12.21 -13.05
C LEU A 4 -14.93 11.37 -11.76
N PRO A 5 -16.05 11.27 -11.01
CA PRO A 5 -16.09 10.43 -9.80
C PRO A 5 -15.83 8.94 -10.07
N SER A 6 -16.39 8.39 -11.15
CA SER A 6 -16.18 6.99 -11.51
C SER A 6 -14.72 6.74 -11.91
N LEU A 7 -14.10 7.70 -12.61
CA LEU A 7 -12.68 7.62 -12.97
C LEU A 7 -11.77 7.62 -11.74
N LEU A 8 -12.05 8.48 -10.74
CA LEU A 8 -11.30 8.52 -9.49
C LEU A 8 -11.41 7.21 -8.70
N ILE A 9 -12.62 6.64 -8.62
CA ILE A 9 -12.82 5.33 -7.97
C ILE A 9 -12.03 4.24 -8.69
N SER A 10 -12.13 4.17 -10.03
CA SER A 10 -11.39 3.19 -10.83
C SER A 10 -9.88 3.36 -10.65
N ALA A 11 -9.37 4.60 -10.69
CA ALA A 11 -7.96 4.89 -10.47
C ALA A 11 -7.49 4.48 -9.06
N HIS A 12 -8.31 4.76 -8.04
CA HIS A 12 -8.02 4.37 -6.66
C HIS A 12 -7.89 2.85 -6.52
N VAL A 13 -8.87 2.09 -7.02
CA VAL A 13 -8.87 0.62 -6.96
C VAL A 13 -7.70 0.01 -7.75
N ILE A 14 -7.43 0.51 -8.97
CA ILE A 14 -6.28 0.05 -9.77
C ILE A 14 -4.96 0.33 -9.03
N GLY A 15 -4.84 1.52 -8.45
CA GLY A 15 -3.70 1.91 -7.63
C GLY A 15 -3.50 0.97 -6.44
N ASP A 16 -4.58 0.65 -5.71
CA ASP A 16 -4.55 -0.25 -4.55
C ASP A 16 -4.13 -1.67 -4.94
N LEU A 17 -4.64 -2.21 -6.05
CA LEU A 17 -4.26 -3.54 -6.52
C LEU A 17 -2.76 -3.60 -6.86
N LEU A 18 -2.26 -2.60 -7.59
CA LEU A 18 -0.83 -2.50 -7.91
C LEU A 18 0.01 -2.32 -6.65
N TRP A 19 -0.42 -1.45 -5.74
CA TRP A 19 0.29 -1.11 -4.52
C TRP A 19 0.39 -2.30 -3.56
N ILE A 20 -0.74 -2.88 -3.15
CA ILE A 20 -0.81 -3.93 -2.14
C ILE A 20 -0.11 -5.20 -2.62
N GLY A 21 -0.36 -5.62 -3.86
CA GLY A 21 0.29 -6.81 -4.41
C GLY A 21 1.81 -6.67 -4.47
N SER A 22 2.30 -5.54 -4.98
CA SER A 22 3.75 -5.34 -5.17
C SER A 22 4.50 -5.01 -3.87
N ILE A 23 3.87 -4.38 -2.87
CA ILE A 23 4.53 -4.18 -1.56
C ILE A 23 4.61 -5.51 -0.78
N CYS A 24 3.61 -6.38 -0.87
CA CYS A 24 3.68 -7.74 -0.34
C CYS A 24 4.76 -8.55 -1.05
N ALA A 25 4.85 -8.49 -2.38
CA ALA A 25 5.93 -9.11 -3.15
C ALA A 25 7.31 -8.58 -2.74
N THR A 26 7.44 -7.27 -2.53
CA THR A 26 8.67 -6.64 -2.01
C THR A 26 9.07 -7.26 -0.68
N ALA A 27 8.14 -7.39 0.27
CA ALA A 27 8.39 -7.98 1.57
C ALA A 27 8.76 -9.47 1.51
N LEU A 28 8.10 -10.25 0.64
CA LEU A 28 8.41 -11.67 0.42
C LEU A 28 9.82 -11.86 -0.16
N ILE A 29 10.20 -11.07 -1.17
CA ILE A 29 11.54 -11.13 -1.78
C ILE A 29 12.63 -10.80 -0.74
N LEU A 30 12.39 -9.83 0.14
CA LEU A 30 13.35 -9.52 1.21
C LEU A 30 13.53 -10.70 2.19
N GLY A 31 12.47 -11.49 2.41
CA GLY A 31 12.45 -12.62 3.35
C GLY A 31 13.04 -13.92 2.81
N ASP A 32 13.42 -13.98 1.52
CA ASP A 32 14.03 -15.16 0.92
C ASP A 32 15.46 -15.36 1.44
N ALA A 33 15.59 -16.17 2.50
CA ALA A 33 16.83 -16.38 3.25
C ALA A 33 17.93 -17.07 2.43
N ASP A 34 17.56 -17.88 1.44
CA ASP A 34 18.49 -18.69 0.64
C ASP A 34 19.21 -17.85 -0.44
N SER A 35 18.65 -16.70 -0.79
CA SER A 35 19.21 -15.77 -1.78
C SER A 35 20.25 -14.82 -1.18
N ASP A 36 21.21 -14.37 -2.02
CA ASP A 36 22.17 -13.32 -1.64
C ASP A 36 21.43 -12.06 -1.13
N PRO A 37 21.76 -11.55 0.07
CA PRO A 37 21.07 -10.43 0.69
C PRO A 37 21.02 -9.15 -0.15
N LYS A 38 22.11 -8.85 -0.87
CA LYS A 38 22.21 -7.63 -1.66
C LYS A 38 21.38 -7.76 -2.94
N GLU A 39 21.41 -8.93 -3.56
CA GLU A 39 20.64 -9.21 -4.78
C GLU A 39 19.14 -9.23 -4.51
N ARG A 40 18.67 -9.92 -3.46
CA ARG A 40 17.24 -9.88 -3.09
C ARG A 40 16.80 -8.46 -2.72
N GLY A 41 17.67 -7.70 -2.04
CA GLY A 41 17.44 -6.28 -1.77
C GLY A 41 17.29 -5.44 -3.04
N ARG A 42 18.14 -5.66 -4.05
CA ARG A 42 18.10 -4.97 -5.35
C ARG A 42 16.81 -5.29 -6.12
N ILE A 43 16.39 -6.54 -6.16
CA ILE A 43 15.15 -6.98 -6.82
C ILE A 43 13.94 -6.38 -6.08
N ALA A 44 13.88 -6.53 -4.75
CA ALA A 44 12.81 -5.96 -3.93
C ALA A 44 12.70 -4.44 -4.10
N TYR A 45 13.81 -3.72 -4.09
CA TYR A 45 13.80 -2.26 -4.26
C TYR A 45 13.33 -1.85 -5.66
N ARG A 46 13.65 -2.63 -6.69
CA ARG A 46 13.14 -2.40 -8.05
C ARG A 46 11.63 -2.59 -8.12
N VAL A 47 11.08 -3.64 -7.51
CA VAL A 47 9.63 -3.86 -7.41
C VAL A 47 8.97 -2.68 -6.67
N TYR A 48 9.55 -2.27 -5.55
CA TYR A 48 9.08 -1.11 -4.79
C TYR A 48 9.03 0.16 -5.64
N GLN A 49 10.13 0.51 -6.32
CA GLN A 49 10.23 1.76 -7.10
C GLN A 49 9.36 1.76 -8.35
N ARG A 50 9.21 0.61 -9.03
CA ARG A 50 8.54 0.54 -10.32
C ARG A 50 7.06 0.17 -10.25
N LEU A 51 6.62 -0.46 -9.15
CA LEU A 51 5.24 -0.92 -8.99
C LEU A 51 4.61 -0.38 -7.71
N ALA A 52 5.22 -0.63 -6.55
CA ALA A 52 4.59 -0.30 -5.27
C ALA A 52 4.40 1.19 -5.07
N ASN A 53 5.44 1.99 -5.32
CA ASN A 53 5.39 3.44 -5.13
C ASN A 53 4.50 4.14 -6.16
N PRO A 54 4.55 3.82 -7.48
CA PRO A 54 3.60 4.36 -8.44
C PRO A 54 2.14 3.97 -8.13
N GLY A 55 1.90 2.70 -7.75
CA GLY A 55 0.56 2.24 -7.33
C GLY A 55 0.05 3.01 -6.11
N PHE A 56 0.90 3.18 -5.09
CA PHE A 56 0.59 3.98 -3.90
C PHE A 56 0.22 5.42 -4.29
N VAL A 57 1.04 6.08 -5.10
CA VAL A 57 0.78 7.48 -5.52
C VAL A 57 -0.54 7.59 -6.26
N LEU A 58 -0.83 6.67 -7.19
CA LEU A 58 -2.10 6.65 -7.92
C LEU A 58 -3.29 6.49 -6.97
N ALA A 59 -3.23 5.50 -6.08
CA ALA A 59 -4.29 5.24 -5.10
C ALA A 59 -4.49 6.44 -4.16
N PHE A 60 -3.40 6.96 -3.61
CA PHE A 60 -3.43 8.04 -2.63
C PHE A 60 -4.00 9.32 -3.24
N VAL A 61 -3.52 9.74 -4.42
CA VAL A 61 -4.01 10.96 -5.08
C VAL A 61 -5.49 10.83 -5.46
N ALA A 62 -5.90 9.69 -6.02
CA ALA A 62 -7.29 9.46 -6.39
C ALA A 62 -8.23 9.45 -5.17
N GLY A 63 -7.87 8.73 -4.11
CA GLY A 63 -8.64 8.65 -2.88
C GLY A 63 -8.70 9.98 -2.13
N LEU A 64 -7.58 10.71 -2.05
CA LEU A 64 -7.53 12.03 -1.42
C LEU A 64 -8.38 13.04 -2.20
N THR A 65 -8.29 13.03 -3.54
CA THR A 65 -9.12 13.90 -4.39
C THR A 65 -10.60 13.63 -4.15
N GLN A 66 -10.99 12.36 -4.09
CA GLN A 66 -12.38 11.97 -3.82
C GLN A 66 -12.84 12.42 -2.43
N LEU A 67 -11.98 12.29 -1.41
CA LEU A 67 -12.26 12.74 -0.05
C LEU A 67 -12.47 14.26 0.03
N VAL A 68 -11.63 15.04 -0.65
CA VAL A 68 -11.71 16.51 -0.69
C VAL A 68 -12.98 16.97 -1.43
N MET A 69 -13.33 16.33 -2.54
CA MET A 69 -14.53 16.69 -3.30
C MET A 69 -15.85 16.41 -2.56
N LYS A 70 -15.85 15.53 -1.56
CA LYS A 70 -17.06 15.10 -0.83
C LYS A 70 -16.82 15.04 0.69
N THR A 71 -16.11 16.03 1.23
CA THR A 71 -15.67 16.02 2.63
C THR A 71 -16.84 15.90 3.61
N GLU A 72 -17.91 16.68 3.42
CA GLU A 72 -19.09 16.64 4.29
C GLU A 72 -19.73 15.24 4.29
N TYR A 73 -19.95 14.66 3.11
CA TYR A 73 -20.50 13.31 2.97
C TYR A 73 -19.68 12.26 3.74
N TYR A 74 -18.36 12.26 3.54
CA TYR A 74 -17.50 11.25 4.16
C TYR A 74 -17.37 11.42 5.68
N PHE A 75 -17.22 12.64 6.19
CA PHE A 75 -17.00 12.86 7.62
C PHE A 75 -18.28 12.97 8.45
N VAL A 76 -19.37 13.47 7.88
CA VAL A 76 -20.63 13.73 8.61
C VAL A 76 -21.65 12.62 8.38
N THR A 77 -21.86 12.22 7.12
CA THR A 77 -22.92 11.25 6.76
C THR A 77 -22.49 9.81 7.03
N THR A 78 -21.31 9.39 6.54
CA THR A 78 -20.94 7.97 6.56
C THR A 78 -20.34 7.48 7.89
N LYS A 79 -19.91 8.37 8.80
CA LYS A 79 -19.32 8.11 10.14
C LYS A 79 -18.10 7.15 10.22
N PHE A 80 -17.82 6.35 9.20
CA PHE A 80 -16.73 5.35 9.19
C PHE A 80 -15.41 5.88 8.61
N MET A 81 -15.36 7.13 8.15
CA MET A 81 -14.18 7.66 7.46
C MET A 81 -12.93 7.72 8.35
N HIS A 82 -13.08 8.01 9.65
CA HIS A 82 -11.96 8.03 10.60
C HIS A 82 -11.24 6.68 10.69
N ALA A 83 -11.99 5.57 10.76
CA ALA A 83 -11.42 4.24 10.80
C ALA A 83 -10.69 3.90 9.49
N LYS A 84 -11.27 4.26 8.34
CA LYS A 84 -10.66 4.03 7.02
C LYS A 84 -9.34 4.79 6.88
N LEU A 85 -9.29 6.05 7.32
CA LEU A 85 -8.07 6.84 7.30
C LEU A 85 -7.01 6.29 8.26
N LEU A 86 -7.40 5.83 9.44
CA LEU A 86 -6.47 5.19 10.38
C LEU A 86 -5.80 3.96 9.74
N PHE A 87 -6.59 3.07 9.12
CA PHE A 87 -6.04 1.90 8.41
C PHE A 87 -5.13 2.31 7.25
N ALA A 88 -5.54 3.28 6.44
CA ALA A 88 -4.72 3.80 5.34
C ALA A 88 -3.37 4.32 5.86
N LEU A 89 -3.36 5.13 6.92
CA LEU A 89 -2.13 5.67 7.51
C LEU A 89 -1.19 4.57 8.03
N ILE A 90 -1.74 3.52 8.67
CA ILE A 90 -0.94 2.37 9.11
C ILE A 90 -0.28 1.68 7.91
N VAL A 91 -1.05 1.38 6.86
CA VAL A 91 -0.52 0.71 5.66
C VAL A 91 0.51 1.59 4.93
N ILE A 92 0.30 2.91 4.87
CA ILE A 92 1.27 3.87 4.33
C ILE A 92 2.58 3.84 5.12
N GLY A 93 2.50 3.80 6.45
CA GLY A 93 3.68 3.67 7.31
C GLY A 93 4.46 2.39 7.01
N LEU A 94 3.77 1.25 6.98
CA LEU A 94 4.37 -0.05 6.65
C LEU A 94 5.01 -0.05 5.26
N HIS A 95 4.34 0.53 4.26
CA HIS A 95 4.85 0.66 2.89
C HIS A 95 6.22 1.36 2.84
N HIS A 96 6.36 2.49 3.53
CA HIS A 96 7.62 3.24 3.53
C HIS A 96 8.71 2.53 4.33
N VAL A 97 8.37 1.84 5.42
CA VAL A 97 9.34 1.06 6.21
C VAL A 97 9.89 -0.11 5.40
N ILE A 98 9.02 -0.87 4.71
CA ILE A 98 9.42 -1.97 3.83
C ILE A 98 10.29 -1.44 2.68
N GLY A 99 9.87 -0.36 2.02
CA GLY A 99 10.64 0.27 0.94
C GLY A 99 12.02 0.77 1.39
N ALA A 100 12.10 1.38 2.57
CA ALA A 100 13.36 1.83 3.16
C ALA A 100 14.30 0.65 3.47
N ARG A 101 13.76 -0.48 3.95
CA ARG A 101 14.57 -1.69 4.17
C ARG A 101 15.08 -2.27 2.86
N ALA A 102 14.23 -2.37 1.83
CA ALA A 102 14.64 -2.80 0.51
C ALA A 102 15.77 -1.94 -0.05
N LYS A 103 15.65 -0.61 0.06
CA LYS A 103 16.70 0.34 -0.33
C LYS A 103 18.02 0.10 0.41
N LYS A 104 17.98 -0.10 1.73
CA LYS A 104 19.19 -0.36 2.54
C LYS A 104 19.86 -1.67 2.15
N MET A 105 19.09 -2.73 1.89
CA MET A 105 19.62 -4.02 1.45
C MET A 105 20.22 -3.95 0.04
N ALA A 106 19.53 -3.30 -0.90
CA ALA A 106 20.05 -3.07 -2.26
C ALA A 106 21.41 -2.32 -2.25
N GLN A 107 21.62 -1.44 -1.27
CA GLN A 107 22.86 -0.69 -1.07
C GLN A 107 23.94 -1.48 -0.31
N GLY A 108 23.65 -2.70 0.17
CA GLY A 108 24.55 -3.49 1.01
C GLY A 108 24.76 -2.89 2.42
N LYS A 109 23.89 -1.98 2.87
CA LYS A 109 23.99 -1.34 4.21
C LYS A 109 23.47 -2.24 5.33
N VAL A 110 22.62 -3.22 4.99
CA VAL A 110 22.11 -4.24 5.90
C VAL A 110 21.94 -5.54 5.10
N SER A 111 22.20 -6.69 5.72
CA SER A 111 21.98 -8.03 5.13
C SER A 111 20.63 -8.64 5.55
N GLU A 112 20.20 -8.36 6.77
CA GLU A 112 18.96 -8.91 7.29
C GLU A 112 17.73 -8.14 6.80
N PRO A 113 16.59 -8.79 6.55
CA PRO A 113 15.35 -8.10 6.23
C PRO A 113 14.66 -7.49 7.46
N GLY A 114 15.03 -7.90 8.68
CA GLY A 114 14.37 -7.44 9.91
C GLY A 114 12.87 -7.78 9.88
N PRO A 115 11.99 -6.89 10.37
CA PRO A 115 10.55 -7.18 10.43
C PRO A 115 9.83 -7.03 9.07
N ALA A 116 10.52 -6.66 7.99
CA ALA A 116 9.88 -6.37 6.70
C ALA A 116 8.98 -7.51 6.15
N PRO A 117 9.36 -8.80 6.24
CA PRO A 117 8.51 -9.89 5.79
C PRO A 117 7.21 -10.00 6.61
N ALA A 118 7.30 -9.89 7.93
CA ALA A 118 6.14 -9.89 8.83
C ALA A 118 5.24 -8.67 8.59
N MET A 119 5.84 -7.50 8.35
CA MET A 119 5.10 -6.29 7.96
C MET A 119 4.34 -6.48 6.64
N GLY A 120 4.90 -7.22 5.68
CA GLY A 120 4.20 -7.57 4.43
C GLY A 120 2.92 -8.37 4.69
N TRP A 121 2.97 -9.36 5.58
CA TRP A 121 1.77 -10.08 6.04
C TRP A 121 0.79 -9.16 6.75
N GLY A 122 1.29 -8.25 7.60
CA GLY A 122 0.48 -7.22 8.23
C GLY A 122 -0.26 -6.33 7.23
N VAL A 123 0.42 -5.89 6.16
CA VAL A 123 -0.20 -5.14 5.06
C VAL A 123 -1.30 -5.97 4.40
N LEU A 124 -1.05 -7.24 4.08
CA LEU A 124 -2.04 -8.10 3.44
C LEU A 124 -3.29 -8.28 4.30
N VAL A 125 -3.14 -8.54 5.60
CA VAL A 125 -4.26 -8.69 6.54
C VAL A 125 -5.04 -7.39 6.65
N LEU A 126 -4.35 -6.25 6.84
CA LEU A 126 -5.00 -4.94 6.93
C LEU A 126 -5.74 -4.56 5.64
N ALA A 127 -5.15 -4.84 4.48
CA ALA A 127 -5.78 -4.61 3.18
C ALA A 127 -7.02 -5.49 3.00
N ALA A 128 -6.95 -6.77 3.36
CA ALA A 128 -8.10 -7.69 3.31
C ALA A 128 -9.23 -7.24 4.24
N VAL A 129 -8.92 -6.88 5.49
CA VAL A 129 -9.91 -6.34 6.43
C VAL A 129 -10.53 -5.05 5.89
N THR A 130 -9.72 -4.14 5.35
CA THR A 130 -10.20 -2.87 4.79
C THR A 130 -11.13 -3.11 3.59
N ALA A 131 -10.78 -4.05 2.71
CA ALA A 131 -11.61 -4.44 1.58
C ALA A 131 -12.95 -5.04 2.02
N VAL A 132 -12.94 -5.95 3.01
CA VAL A 132 -14.18 -6.52 3.57
C VAL A 132 -15.05 -5.43 4.21
N VAL A 133 -14.47 -4.53 5.00
CA VAL A 133 -15.20 -3.41 5.60
C VAL A 133 -15.77 -2.49 4.51
N ALA A 134 -15.05 -2.26 3.42
CA ALA A 134 -15.53 -1.45 2.30
C ALA A 134 -16.72 -2.09 1.57
N VAL A 135 -16.79 -3.43 1.51
CA VAL A 135 -17.92 -4.15 0.89
C VAL A 135 -19.13 -4.25 1.84
N LEU A 136 -18.91 -4.50 3.12
CA LEU A 136 -19.99 -4.68 4.11
C LEU A 136 -20.61 -3.35 4.56
N LYS A 137 -19.79 -2.29 4.60
CA LYS A 137 -20.24 -0.92 4.84
C LYS A 137 -19.81 -0.08 3.64
N PRO A 138 -20.41 -0.36 2.47
CA PRO A 138 -20.16 0.45 1.29
C PRO A 138 -20.61 1.86 1.61
N PHE A 139 -19.81 2.81 1.14
CA PHE A 139 -20.10 4.22 1.28
C PHE A 139 -21.43 4.58 0.64
#